data_AF-A0A964XT69-F1
#
_entry.id   AF-A0A964XT69-F1
#
_cell.length_a   1.000
_cell.length_b   1.000
_cell.length_c   1.000
_cell.angle_alpha   90.00
_cell.angle_beta   90.00
_cell.angle_gamma   90.00
#
_symmetry.space_group_name_H-M   'P 1'
#
loop_
_entity.id
_entity.type
_entity.pdbx_description
1 polymer ?
#
loop_
_entity_poly.entity_id
_entity_poly.type
_entity_poly.pdbx_seq_one_letter_code
_entity_poly.pdbx_strand_id
1 'polypeptide(L)'
;EAWSLDPLALTDEAAVDRCAEQALSWATPRLARGPVLIYSTAEPTQVQAVQQQWGVQAAGERVEQTLARIAQGLVRAGVRQLVVAGGETSGACVQALQITQLHIGAQIDPGVPWCHAHSPLVNEALHLTLKSGNFGGEDFFHQAFVQLHRAPSRST
;
A
#
# COMPACT_ATOMS: atom_id res chain seq x y z
N GLU A 1 11.63 5.70 -5.89
CA GLU A 1 12.43 5.71 -4.64
C GLU A 1 11.79 4.75 -3.63
N ALA A 2 12.54 4.23 -2.65
CA ALA A 2 12.03 3.25 -1.69
C ALA A 2 12.30 3.65 -0.23
N TRP A 3 11.35 3.37 0.66
CA TRP A 3 11.47 3.55 2.10
C TRP A 3 11.02 2.28 2.83
N SER A 4 11.83 1.87 3.81
CA SER A 4 11.62 0.65 4.58
C SER A 4 11.08 0.96 5.97
N LEU A 5 9.99 0.30 6.32
CA LEU A 5 9.47 0.22 7.67
C LEU A 5 10.26 -0.83 8.46
N ASP A 6 10.69 -0.47 9.67
CA ASP A 6 11.25 -1.40 10.65
C ASP A 6 10.14 -1.87 11.60
N PRO A 7 9.74 -3.16 11.56
CA PRO A 7 8.68 -3.65 12.44
C PRO A 7 9.04 -3.58 13.92
N LEU A 8 10.32 -3.64 14.29
CA LEU A 8 10.75 -3.55 15.70
C LEU A 8 10.48 -2.16 16.30
N ALA A 9 10.36 -1.13 15.45
CA ALA A 9 10.04 0.21 15.89
C ALA A 9 8.54 0.40 16.23
N LEU A 10 7.66 -0.53 15.84
CA LEU A 10 6.20 -0.43 16.03
C LEU A 10 5.74 -0.90 17.43
N THR A 11 6.34 -0.35 18.48
CA THR A 11 6.17 -0.85 19.87
C THR A 11 4.73 -0.74 20.41
N ASP A 12 4.01 0.27 19.96
CA ASP A 12 2.68 0.66 20.42
C ASP A 12 1.97 1.49 19.33
N GLU A 13 0.72 1.88 19.58
CA GLU A 13 -0.08 2.64 18.62
C GLU A 13 0.50 4.03 18.31
N ALA A 14 1.14 4.68 19.28
CA ALA A 14 1.79 5.96 19.05
C ALA A 14 3.05 5.79 18.19
N ALA A 15 3.74 4.65 18.29
CA ALA A 15 4.87 4.31 17.44
C ALA A 15 4.42 4.03 15.99
N VAL A 16 3.27 3.36 15.82
CA VAL A 16 2.62 3.19 14.52
C VAL A 16 2.31 4.56 13.88
N ASP A 17 1.72 5.49 14.63
CA ASP A 17 1.44 6.85 14.13
C ASP A 17 2.71 7.59 13.71
N ARG A 18 3.72 7.63 14.59
CA ARG A 18 5.01 8.28 14.28
C ARG A 18 5.66 7.68 13.04
N CYS A 19 5.62 6.36 12.90
CA CYS A 19 6.20 5.66 11.75
C CYS A 19 5.46 6.03 10.45
N ALA A 20 4.13 6.07 10.48
CA ALA A 20 3.33 6.52 9.34
C ALA A 20 3.62 7.98 8.97
N GLU A 21 3.71 8.88 9.95
CA GLU A 21 4.06 10.29 9.74
C GLU A 21 5.46 10.45 9.12
N GLN A 22 6.45 9.70 9.59
CA GLN A 22 7.79 9.69 9.03
C GLN A 22 7.80 9.25 7.57
N ALA A 23 7.08 8.17 7.25
CA ALA A 23 6.95 7.67 5.89
C ALA A 23 6.26 8.69 4.97
N LEU A 24 5.21 9.37 5.45
CA LEU A 24 4.49 10.40 4.70
C LEU A 24 5.34 11.66 4.49
N SER A 25 6.07 12.10 5.52
CA SER A 25 7.02 13.22 5.42
C SER A 25 8.14 12.92 4.42
N TRP A 26 8.59 11.66 4.34
CA TRP A 26 9.53 11.22 3.33
C TRP A 26 8.90 11.16 1.93
N ALA A 27 7.69 10.60 1.80
CA ALA A 27 7.06 10.34 0.52
C ALA A 27 6.56 11.61 -0.19
N THR A 28 5.87 12.49 0.53
CA THR A 28 5.15 13.65 -0.02
C THR A 28 5.99 14.52 -0.97
N PRO A 29 7.21 14.99 -0.62
CA PRO A 29 8.02 15.80 -1.54
C PRO A 29 8.53 15.04 -2.77
N ARG A 30 8.46 13.70 -2.78
CA ARG A 30 8.95 12.84 -3.86
C ARG A 30 7.86 12.47 -4.86
N LEU A 31 6.58 12.57 -4.48
CA LEU A 31 5.45 12.21 -5.34
C LEU A 31 5.43 12.97 -6.67
N ALA A 32 5.90 14.23 -6.68
CA ALA A 32 6.02 15.03 -7.90
C ALA A 32 7.04 14.48 -8.91
N ARG A 33 7.96 13.60 -8.47
CA ARG A 33 9.01 13.00 -9.30
C ARG A 33 8.63 11.62 -9.83
N GLY A 34 7.54 11.05 -9.34
CA GLY A 34 7.05 9.73 -9.74
C GLY A 34 6.68 8.84 -8.55
N PRO A 35 6.44 7.54 -8.81
CA PRO A 35 5.99 6.60 -7.78
C PRO A 35 7.08 6.34 -6.74
N VAL A 36 6.61 6.11 -5.51
CA VAL A 36 7.44 5.69 -4.37
C VAL A 36 7.02 4.30 -3.92
N LEU A 37 7.97 3.56 -3.36
CA LEU A 37 7.77 2.26 -2.74
C LEU A 37 7.91 2.40 -1.23
N ILE A 38 6.91 1.91 -0.49
CA ILE A 38 6.94 1.78 0.96
C ILE A 38 6.73 0.30 1.26
N TYR A 39 7.65 -0.32 2.00
CA TYR A 39 7.64 -1.74 2.28
C TYR A 39 8.12 -2.03 3.71
N SER A 40 7.74 -3.17 4.26
CA SER A 40 8.30 -3.69 5.51
C SER A 40 9.51 -4.57 5.20
N THR A 41 10.61 -4.43 5.94
CA THR A 41 11.72 -5.38 5.80
C THR A 41 11.29 -6.80 6.15
N ALA A 42 11.78 -7.75 5.37
CA ALA A 42 11.44 -9.17 5.45
C ALA A 42 12.68 -10.03 5.79
N GLU A 43 13.74 -9.42 6.34
CA GLU A 43 14.90 -10.18 6.82
C GLU A 43 14.40 -11.22 7.83
N PRO A 44 14.60 -12.53 7.58
CA PRO A 44 14.02 -13.59 8.40
C PRO A 44 14.38 -13.45 9.89
N THR A 45 15.58 -12.93 10.17
CA THR A 45 16.07 -12.64 11.52
C THR A 45 15.30 -11.51 12.19
N GLN A 46 14.99 -10.42 11.47
CA GLN A 46 14.17 -9.33 11.99
C GLN A 46 12.72 -9.78 12.21
N VAL A 47 12.16 -10.53 11.25
CA VAL A 47 10.81 -11.10 11.38
C VAL A 47 10.73 -11.98 12.62
N GLN A 48 11.70 -12.88 12.83
CA GLN A 48 11.75 -13.73 14.02
C GLN A 48 11.87 -12.91 15.31
N ALA A 49 12.70 -11.87 15.35
CA ALA A 49 12.87 -11.02 16.52
C ALA A 49 11.56 -10.33 16.92
N VAL A 50 10.83 -9.78 15.94
CA VAL A 50 9.54 -9.11 16.18
C VAL A 50 8.50 -10.11 16.67
N GLN A 51 8.44 -11.28 16.03
CA GLN A 51 7.52 -12.36 16.42
C GLN A 51 7.80 -12.88 17.83
N GLN A 52 9.07 -12.98 18.23
CA GLN A 52 9.44 -13.38 19.59
C GLN A 52 9.05 -12.32 20.62
N GLN A 53 9.18 -11.04 20.28
CA GLN A 53 8.90 -9.95 21.22
C GLN A 53 7.38 -9.76 21.43
N TRP A 54 6.58 -9.80 20.36
CA TRP A 54 5.17 -9.39 20.40
C TRP A 54 4.17 -10.48 19.98
N GLY A 55 4.66 -11.64 19.53
CA GLY A 55 3.84 -12.66 18.91
C GLY A 55 3.61 -12.40 17.43
N VAL A 56 3.42 -13.47 16.65
CA VAL A 56 3.29 -13.42 15.20
C VAL A 56 2.12 -12.54 14.74
N GLN A 57 0.96 -12.71 15.38
CA GLN A 57 -0.25 -12.01 15.00
C GLN A 57 -0.15 -10.49 15.24
N ALA A 58 0.23 -10.09 16.46
CA ALA A 58 0.35 -8.68 16.79
C ALA A 58 1.46 -7.97 15.99
N ALA A 59 2.52 -8.68 15.64
CA ALA A 59 3.55 -8.15 14.74
C ALA A 59 3.00 -7.83 13.34
N GLY A 60 2.25 -8.77 12.75
CA GLY A 60 1.61 -8.57 11.44
C GLY A 60 0.60 -7.44 11.44
N GLU A 61 -0.33 -7.46 12.41
CA GLU A 61 -1.38 -6.45 12.56
C GLU A 61 -0.81 -5.02 12.65
N ARG A 62 0.30 -4.83 13.35
CA ARG A 62 0.93 -3.50 13.47
C ARG A 62 1.56 -3.03 12.17
N VAL A 63 2.21 -3.92 11.43
CA VAL A 63 2.76 -3.60 10.10
C VAL A 63 1.62 -3.22 9.15
N GLU A 64 0.56 -4.03 9.12
CA GLU A 64 -0.63 -3.79 8.31
C GLU A 64 -1.31 -2.46 8.67
N GLN A 65 -1.49 -2.19 9.96
CA GLN A 65 -2.06 -0.93 10.45
C GLN A 65 -1.20 0.28 10.04
N THR A 66 0.13 0.15 10.11
CA THR A 66 1.04 1.23 9.70
C THR A 66 0.93 1.50 8.20
N LEU A 67 1.00 0.45 7.38
CA LEU A 67 0.86 0.57 5.92
C LEU A 67 -0.52 1.12 5.52
N ALA A 68 -1.58 0.74 6.24
CA ALA A 68 -2.93 1.26 6.03
C ALA A 68 -3.04 2.76 6.35
N ARG A 69 -2.44 3.22 7.45
CA ARG A 69 -2.34 4.66 7.80
C ARG A 69 -1.55 5.44 6.75
N ILE A 70 -0.46 4.88 6.25
CA ILE A 70 0.33 5.46 5.17
C ILE A 70 -0.51 5.57 3.89
N ALA A 71 -1.25 4.52 3.51
CA ALA A 71 -2.11 4.54 2.33
C ALA A 71 -3.18 5.65 2.42
N GLN A 72 -3.84 5.79 3.57
CA GLN A 72 -4.77 6.91 3.81
C GLN A 72 -4.09 8.27 3.67
N GLY A 73 -2.91 8.45 4.28
CA GLY A 73 -2.16 9.70 4.22
C GLY A 73 -1.73 10.07 2.80
N LEU A 74 -1.26 9.09 2.02
CA LEU A 74 -0.90 9.28 0.61
C LEU A 74 -2.10 9.67 -0.24
N VAL A 75 -3.25 9.02 -0.03
CA VAL A 75 -4.50 9.38 -0.73
C VAL A 75 -4.92 10.80 -0.36
N ARG A 76 -4.88 11.19 0.91
CA ARG A 76 -5.15 12.57 1.33
C ARG A 76 -4.15 13.57 0.72
N ALA A 77 -2.89 13.16 0.51
CA ALA A 77 -1.85 13.95 -0.13
C ALA A 77 -1.97 14.02 -1.67
N GLY A 78 -3.00 13.44 -2.27
CA GLY A 78 -3.28 13.53 -3.71
C GLY A 78 -2.94 12.29 -4.52
N VAL A 79 -2.44 11.20 -3.90
CA VAL A 79 -2.22 9.94 -4.61
C VAL A 79 -3.56 9.33 -5.03
N ARG A 80 -3.68 8.95 -6.30
CA ARG A 80 -4.90 8.33 -6.87
C ARG A 80 -4.67 6.92 -7.41
N GLN A 81 -3.43 6.46 -7.39
CA GLN A 81 -3.01 5.15 -7.90
C GLN A 81 -2.24 4.44 -6.81
N LEU A 82 -2.76 3.30 -6.35
CA LEU A 82 -2.15 2.49 -5.30
C LEU A 82 -1.92 1.07 -5.80
N VAL A 83 -0.69 0.59 -5.61
CA VAL A 83 -0.33 -0.82 -5.77
C VAL A 83 -0.08 -1.37 -4.39
N VAL A 84 -0.89 -2.32 -3.94
CA VAL A 84 -0.77 -2.92 -2.61
C VAL A 84 -0.43 -4.40 -2.77
N ALA A 85 0.62 -4.86 -2.09
CA ALA A 85 1.08 -6.23 -2.12
C ALA A 85 0.96 -6.89 -0.73
N GLY A 86 0.49 -8.14 -0.70
CA GLY A 86 0.13 -8.87 0.51
C GLY A 86 -1.38 -8.90 0.71
N GLY A 87 -1.95 -10.06 1.05
CA GLY A 87 -3.41 -10.23 1.15
C GLY A 87 -3.98 -9.46 2.34
N GLU A 88 -3.33 -9.61 3.48
CA GLU A 88 -3.65 -8.98 4.75
C GLU A 88 -3.42 -7.47 4.67
N THR A 89 -2.27 -7.04 4.14
CA THR A 89 -1.98 -5.62 3.82
C THR A 89 -3.02 -5.00 2.90
N SER A 90 -3.45 -5.73 1.86
CA SER A 90 -4.50 -5.27 0.94
C SER A 90 -5.82 -5.07 1.67
N GLY A 91 -6.21 -6.02 2.51
CA GLY A 91 -7.40 -5.92 3.35
C GLY A 91 -7.36 -4.71 4.27
N ALA A 92 -6.26 -4.53 5.01
CA ALA A 92 -6.07 -3.40 5.91
C ALA A 92 -6.13 -2.05 5.19
N CYS A 93 -5.48 -1.92 4.02
CA CYS A 93 -5.51 -0.70 3.22
C CYS A 93 -6.92 -0.40 2.67
N VAL A 94 -7.63 -1.40 2.12
CA VAL A 94 -9.01 -1.24 1.60
C VAL A 94 -9.95 -0.80 2.72
N GLN A 95 -9.85 -1.43 3.89
CA GLN A 95 -10.67 -1.10 5.06
C GLN A 95 -10.37 0.31 5.56
N ALA A 96 -9.09 0.68 5.68
CA ALA A 96 -8.70 2.02 6.10
C ALA A 96 -9.15 3.10 5.10
N LEU A 97 -9.09 2.81 3.80
CA LEU A 97 -9.62 3.71 2.77
C LEU A 97 -11.16 3.73 2.71
N GLN A 98 -11.85 2.93 3.54
CA GLN A 98 -13.30 2.82 3.58
C GLN A 98 -13.91 2.47 2.21
N ILE A 99 -13.19 1.64 1.45
CA ILE A 99 -13.64 1.16 0.14
C ILE A 99 -14.58 -0.01 0.37
N THR A 100 -15.84 0.13 -0.05
CA THR A 100 -16.86 -0.92 0.07
C THR A 100 -17.15 -1.64 -1.24
N GLN A 101 -16.71 -1.07 -2.37
CA GLN A 101 -16.94 -1.61 -3.71
C GLN A 101 -15.71 -1.40 -4.61
N LEU A 102 -15.37 -2.42 -5.38
CA LEU A 102 -14.31 -2.40 -6.39
C LEU A 102 -14.93 -2.72 -7.76
N HIS A 103 -14.75 -1.82 -8.72
CA HIS A 103 -15.07 -2.06 -10.12
C HIS A 103 -13.85 -2.65 -10.82
N ILE A 104 -13.95 -3.89 -11.28
CA ILE A 104 -12.86 -4.57 -11.97
C ILE A 104 -12.62 -3.90 -13.33
N GLY A 105 -11.38 -3.47 -13.55
CA GLY A 105 -10.90 -2.84 -14.77
C GLY A 105 -9.96 -3.76 -15.55
N ALA A 106 -8.96 -3.14 -16.20
CA ALA A 106 -8.00 -3.85 -17.04
C ALA A 106 -7.15 -4.83 -16.22
N GLN A 107 -6.92 -6.02 -16.77
CA GLN A 107 -6.07 -7.02 -16.14
C GLN A 107 -4.59 -6.65 -16.31
N ILE A 108 -3.82 -6.66 -15.21
CA ILE A 108 -2.36 -6.45 -15.21
C ILE A 108 -1.67 -7.80 -15.41
N ASP A 109 -2.02 -8.77 -14.55
CA ASP A 109 -1.51 -10.14 -14.53
C ASP A 109 -2.66 -11.13 -14.28
N PRO A 110 -2.49 -12.45 -14.55
CA PRO A 110 -3.46 -13.49 -14.18
C PRO A 110 -3.94 -13.36 -12.74
N GLY A 111 -5.21 -12.99 -12.57
CA GLY A 111 -5.84 -12.82 -11.25
C GLY A 111 -5.56 -11.48 -10.55
N VAL A 112 -4.85 -10.54 -11.20
CA VAL A 112 -4.49 -9.24 -10.62
C VAL A 112 -4.88 -8.11 -11.57
N PRO A 113 -6.12 -7.58 -11.49
CA PRO A 113 -6.56 -6.44 -12.28
C PRO A 113 -6.26 -5.10 -11.60
N TRP A 114 -6.34 -4.03 -12.39
CA TRP A 114 -6.68 -2.72 -11.87
C TRP A 114 -8.14 -2.70 -11.45
N CYS A 115 -8.42 -2.05 -10.34
CA CYS A 115 -9.74 -1.81 -9.82
C CYS A 115 -9.96 -0.31 -9.66
N HIS A 116 -11.20 0.12 -9.89
CA HIS A 116 -11.65 1.48 -9.64
C HIS A 116 -12.55 1.48 -8.40
N ALA A 117 -12.33 2.42 -7.49
CA ALA A 117 -13.09 2.54 -6.24
C ALA A 117 -13.32 3.99 -5.84
N HIS A 118 -14.40 4.22 -5.11
CA HIS A 118 -14.62 5.47 -4.40
C HIS A 118 -14.26 5.29 -2.93
N SER A 119 -13.61 6.30 -2.36
CA SER A 119 -13.33 6.40 -0.93
C SER A 119 -13.95 7.70 -0.43
N PRO A 120 -14.68 7.71 0.70
CA PRO A 120 -15.19 8.95 1.29
C PRO A 120 -14.08 9.90 1.79
N LEU A 121 -12.81 9.46 1.80
CA LEU A 121 -11.67 10.29 2.18
C LEU A 121 -11.30 11.35 1.14
N VAL A 122 -11.74 11.16 -0.12
CA VAL A 122 -11.44 12.03 -1.26
C VAL A 122 -12.61 12.08 -2.23
N ASN A 123 -12.77 13.16 -2.99
CA ASN A 123 -13.87 13.28 -3.95
C ASN A 123 -13.58 12.56 -5.28
N GLU A 124 -12.31 12.39 -5.65
CA GLU A 124 -11.93 11.67 -6.85
C GLU A 124 -11.85 10.16 -6.61
N ALA A 125 -12.04 9.39 -7.68
CA ALA A 125 -11.91 7.96 -7.62
C ALA A 125 -10.44 7.50 -7.54
N LEU A 126 -10.26 6.32 -6.94
CA LEU A 126 -8.98 5.66 -6.74
C LEU A 126 -8.84 4.50 -7.73
N HIS A 127 -7.64 4.37 -8.28
CA HIS A 127 -7.20 3.17 -8.98
C HIS A 127 -6.36 2.36 -8.02
N LEU A 128 -6.77 1.12 -7.75
CA LEU A 128 -6.04 0.20 -6.87
C LEU A 128 -5.75 -1.10 -7.60
N THR A 129 -4.60 -1.69 -7.34
CA THR A 129 -4.39 -3.11 -7.64
C THR A 129 -3.92 -3.80 -6.37
N LEU A 130 -4.54 -4.95 -6.09
CA LEU A 130 -4.35 -5.71 -4.86
C LEU A 130 -3.71 -7.04 -5.24
N LYS A 131 -2.41 -7.15 -5.01
CA LYS A 131 -1.60 -8.33 -5.34
C LYS A 131 -1.44 -9.19 -4.10
N SER A 132 -1.94 -10.42 -4.10
CA SER A 132 -1.58 -11.37 -3.04
C SER A 132 -0.10 -11.75 -3.16
N GLY A 133 0.55 -12.09 -2.03
CA GLY A 133 2.02 -12.25 -1.95
C GLY A 133 2.61 -13.20 -3.01
N ASN A 134 1.87 -14.24 -3.40
CA ASN A 134 2.33 -15.32 -4.30
C ASN A 134 2.05 -15.07 -5.80
N PHE A 135 1.51 -13.93 -6.22
CA PHE A 135 1.04 -13.72 -7.60
C PHE A 135 1.79 -12.59 -8.32
N GLY A 136 2.14 -12.75 -9.60
CA GLY A 136 2.80 -11.73 -10.43
C GLY A 136 4.32 -11.86 -10.48
N GLY A 137 4.91 -11.55 -11.64
CA GLY A 137 6.35 -11.68 -11.91
C GLY A 137 7.21 -10.61 -11.23
N GLU A 138 8.53 -10.73 -11.28
CA GLU A 138 9.50 -9.77 -10.71
C GLU A 138 9.26 -8.34 -11.22
N ASP A 139 8.73 -8.21 -12.44
CA ASP A 139 8.41 -6.94 -13.10
C ASP A 139 7.02 -6.38 -12.76
N PHE A 140 6.24 -7.02 -11.88
CA PHE A 140 4.84 -6.66 -11.64
C PHE A 140 4.63 -5.17 -11.33
N PHE A 141 5.44 -4.61 -10.43
CA PHE A 141 5.32 -3.20 -10.06
C PHE A 141 5.59 -2.27 -11.24
N HIS A 142 6.55 -2.62 -12.11
CA HIS A 142 6.84 -1.87 -13.32
C HIS A 142 5.69 -1.99 -14.34
N GLN A 143 5.18 -3.20 -14.58
CA GLN A 143 4.05 -3.45 -15.48
C GLN A 143 2.79 -2.67 -15.06
N ALA A 144 2.47 -2.67 -13.75
CA ALA A 144 1.33 -1.98 -13.19
C ALA A 144 1.33 -0.49 -13.53
N PHE A 145 2.47 0.19 -13.33
CA PHE A 145 2.58 1.62 -13.65
C PHE A 145 2.65 1.90 -15.15
N VAL A 146 3.29 1.06 -15.97
CA VAL A 146 3.32 1.23 -17.43
C VAL A 146 1.91 1.13 -18.05
N GLN A 147 1.07 0.22 -17.55
CA GLN A 147 -0.27 0.02 -18.10
C GLN A 147 -1.21 1.21 -17.84
N LEU A 148 -1.10 1.88 -16.68
CA LEU A 148 -1.89 3.08 -16.38
C LEU A 148 -1.56 4.26 -17.30
N HIS A 149 -0.30 4.41 -17.72
CA HIS A 149 0.10 5.45 -18.66
C HIS A 149 -0.42 5.22 -20.09
N ARG A 150 -0.97 4.03 -20.38
CA ARG A 150 -1.55 3.66 -21.68
C ARG A 150 -3.08 3.73 -21.73
N ALA A 151 -3.77 3.89 -20.60
CA ALA A 151 -5.22 4.04 -20.59
C ALA A 151 -5.58 5.47 -20.99
N PRO A 152 -6.23 5.71 -22.17
CA PRO A 152 -6.68 7.05 -22.51
C PRO A 152 -7.71 7.50 -21.46
N SER A 153 -7.59 8.75 -21.02
CA SER A 153 -8.60 9.42 -20.19
C SER A 153 -9.94 9.37 -20.92
N ARG A 154 -10.83 8.45 -20.54
CA ARG A 154 -12.21 8.51 -21.00
C ARG A 154 -12.93 9.55 -20.15
N SER A 155 -12.84 10.80 -20.60
CA SER A 155 -13.85 11.81 -20.32
C SER A 155 -15.10 11.47 -21.11
N THR A 156 -16.18 11.09 -20.43
CA THR A 156 -17.58 11.39 -20.78
C THR A 156 -18.43 11.12 -19.56
#